data_AF-A0A7V7ZGW2-F1
#
_entry.id   AF-A0A7V7ZGW2-F1
#
_cell.length_a   1.000
_cell.length_b   1.000
_cell.length_c   1.000
_cell.angle_alpha   90.00
_cell.angle_beta   90.00
_cell.angle_gamma   90.00
#
_symmetry.space_group_name_H-M   'P 1'
#
loop_
_entity.id
_entity.type
_entity.pdbx_description
1 polymer ?
#
loop_
_entity_poly.entity_id
_entity_poly.type
_entity_poly.pdbx_seq_one_letter_code
_entity_poly.pdbx_strand_id
1 'polypeptide(L)'
;MSGYQTHMFIGGVAGLALVRALAASGQPPALGFTPVFVQHFGRNGPLLADLAVIAASALLATVPDIDEPGSFIARRAQAVIALAVIALAVIGAVGAGLPPAWWLVATFVGGLVGGLAGYAFVWGIRRAAGGHRRFTHSLVLAAACGLVAVALWGLGLRGWPLIPAALAWAIGVHDIGDLVTPNGLPLLHPFSQRSFRLLPEPLCRIGEPLVALLALLVVLALVGVLRVPVGWR
;
A
#
# COMPACT_ATOMS: atom_id res chain seq x y z
N MET A 1 15.41 4.20 10.41
CA MET A 1 14.44 4.08 9.29
C MET A 1 13.58 2.89 9.63
N SER A 2 12.25 3.03 9.56
CA SER A 2 11.39 1.89 9.82
C SER A 2 11.51 0.86 8.69
N GLY A 3 11.53 -0.42 9.06
CA GLY A 3 11.54 -1.52 8.13
C GLY A 3 10.18 -1.73 7.47
N TYR A 4 10.18 -2.15 6.20
CA TYR A 4 8.97 -2.47 5.45
C TYR A 4 8.06 -3.49 6.16
N GLN A 5 8.62 -4.38 6.98
CA GLN A 5 7.88 -5.36 7.77
C GLN A 5 6.92 -4.68 8.77
N THR A 6 7.38 -3.60 9.42
CA THR A 6 6.56 -2.85 10.36
C THR A 6 5.44 -2.12 9.63
N HIS A 7 5.73 -1.47 8.51
CA HIS A 7 4.68 -0.82 7.69
C HIS A 7 3.67 -1.82 7.14
N MET A 8 4.12 -2.99 6.67
CA MET A 8 3.21 -4.07 6.24
C MET A 8 2.34 -4.56 7.39
N PHE A 9 2.91 -4.72 8.59
CA PHE A 9 2.17 -5.15 9.76
C PHE A 9 1.11 -4.12 10.15
N ILE A 10 1.49 -2.85 10.33
CA ILE A 10 0.56 -1.75 10.61
C ILE A 10 -0.53 -1.66 9.53
N GLY A 11 -0.14 -1.78 8.26
CA GLY A 11 -1.03 -1.88 7.11
C GLY A 11 -2.06 -2.99 7.23
N GLY A 12 -1.62 -4.20 7.58
CA GLY A 12 -2.51 -5.35 7.79
C GLY A 12 -3.47 -5.13 8.96
N VAL A 13 -2.98 -4.58 10.09
CA VAL A 13 -3.83 -4.25 11.25
C VAL A 13 -4.88 -3.20 10.89
N ALA A 14 -4.49 -2.16 10.16
CA ALA A 14 -5.41 -1.13 9.70
C ALA A 14 -6.47 -1.73 8.75
N GLY A 15 -6.07 -2.64 7.85
CA GLY A 15 -6.99 -3.35 6.95
C GLY A 15 -8.00 -4.21 7.72
N LEU A 16 -7.54 -4.91 8.77
CA LEU A 16 -8.42 -5.67 9.66
C LEU A 16 -9.41 -4.74 10.40
N ALA A 17 -8.92 -3.61 10.92
CA ALA A 17 -9.76 -2.61 11.56
C ALA A 17 -10.84 -2.07 10.60
N LEU A 18 -10.47 -1.81 9.34
CA LEU A 18 -11.40 -1.38 8.30
C LEU A 18 -12.48 -2.43 8.02
N VAL A 19 -12.09 -3.71 7.85
CA VAL A 19 -13.04 -4.82 7.67
C VAL A 19 -14.02 -4.89 8.85
N ARG A 20 -13.52 -4.79 10.09
CA ARG A 20 -14.38 -4.81 11.29
C ARG A 20 -15.31 -3.61 11.36
N ALA A 21 -14.84 -2.42 11.04
CA ALA A 21 -15.66 -1.21 11.02
C ALA A 21 -16.77 -1.30 9.97
N LEU A 22 -16.45 -1.79 8.77
CA LEU A 22 -17.43 -2.01 7.71
C LEU A 22 -18.49 -3.05 8.15
N ALA A 23 -18.06 -4.18 8.73
CA ALA A 23 -18.98 -5.18 9.26
C ALA A 23 -19.91 -4.62 10.35
N ALA A 24 -19.37 -3.80 11.26
CA ALA A 24 -20.16 -3.17 12.34
C ALA A 24 -21.15 -2.12 11.82
N SER A 25 -20.86 -1.46 10.70
CA SER A 25 -21.74 -0.45 10.09
C SER A 25 -23.02 -1.03 9.48
N GLY A 26 -23.11 -2.37 9.34
CA GLY A 26 -24.21 -3.04 8.66
C GLY A 26 -24.27 -2.76 7.15
N GLN A 27 -23.36 -1.95 6.62
CA GLN A 27 -23.25 -1.72 5.19
C GLN A 27 -22.45 -2.87 4.55
N PRO A 28 -22.95 -3.50 3.48
CA PRO A 28 -22.10 -4.36 2.67
C PRO A 28 -20.92 -3.52 2.19
N PRO A 29 -19.70 -4.08 2.09
CA PRO A 29 -18.56 -3.34 1.57
C PRO A 29 -18.93 -2.70 0.24
N ALA A 30 -19.08 -1.37 0.22
CA ALA A 30 -19.44 -0.60 -0.98
C ALA A 30 -18.38 -0.71 -2.09
N LEU A 31 -17.29 -1.43 -1.81
CA LEU A 31 -16.20 -1.75 -2.71
C LEU A 31 -16.60 -2.72 -3.84
N GLY A 32 -17.80 -3.29 -3.85
CA GLY A 32 -18.31 -4.10 -4.98
C GLY A 32 -17.61 -5.44 -5.17
N PHE A 33 -16.67 -5.82 -4.29
CA PHE A 33 -15.98 -7.12 -4.34
C PHE A 33 -16.86 -8.25 -3.80
N THR A 34 -17.70 -7.98 -2.80
CA THR A 34 -18.49 -9.02 -2.12
C THR A 34 -19.41 -9.80 -3.08
N PRO A 35 -20.13 -9.17 -4.03
CA PRO A 35 -20.92 -9.90 -5.02
C PRO A 35 -20.06 -10.81 -5.90
N VAL A 36 -18.90 -10.33 -6.37
CA VAL A 36 -17.98 -11.10 -7.22
C VAL A 36 -17.42 -12.30 -6.49
N PHE A 37 -16.94 -12.11 -5.25
CA PHE A 37 -16.37 -13.21 -4.46
C PHE A 37 -17.43 -14.21 -4.00
N VAL A 38 -18.64 -13.77 -3.62
CA VAL A 38 -19.74 -14.68 -3.27
C VAL A 38 -20.20 -15.48 -4.49
N GLN A 39 -20.28 -14.85 -5.67
CA GLN A 39 -20.66 -15.51 -6.90
C GLN A 39 -19.66 -16.60 -7.33
N HIS A 40 -18.35 -16.37 -7.15
CA HIS A 40 -17.32 -17.29 -7.63
C HIS A 40 -16.87 -18.31 -6.57
N PHE A 41 -16.93 -17.97 -5.28
CA PHE A 41 -16.37 -18.79 -4.19
C PHE A 41 -17.41 -19.23 -3.15
N GLY A 42 -18.70 -18.96 -3.38
CA GLY A 42 -19.80 -19.43 -2.55
C GLY A 42 -19.69 -18.96 -1.09
N ARG A 43 -19.87 -19.90 -0.14
CA ARG A 43 -19.86 -19.61 1.31
C ARG A 43 -18.54 -19.00 1.82
N ASN A 44 -17.42 -19.20 1.10
CA ASN A 44 -16.11 -18.66 1.47
C ASN A 44 -15.84 -17.27 0.89
N GLY A 45 -16.70 -16.78 0.00
CA GLY A 45 -16.54 -15.48 -0.65
C GLY A 45 -16.31 -14.30 0.31
N PRO A 46 -17.09 -14.16 1.40
CA PRO A 46 -16.90 -13.07 2.37
C PRO A 46 -15.52 -13.11 3.05
N LEU A 47 -15.07 -14.29 3.48
CA LEU A 47 -13.76 -14.46 4.11
C LEU A 47 -12.61 -14.09 3.16
N LEU A 48 -12.70 -14.50 1.90
CA LEU A 48 -11.67 -14.18 0.90
C LEU A 48 -11.63 -12.69 0.58
N ALA A 49 -12.79 -12.02 0.55
CA ALA A 49 -12.85 -10.57 0.37
C ALA A 49 -12.20 -9.83 1.55
N ASP A 50 -12.46 -10.25 2.79
CA ASP A 50 -11.84 -9.68 3.99
C ASP A 50 -10.31 -9.86 3.96
N LEU A 51 -9.84 -11.07 3.65
CA LEU A 51 -8.41 -11.36 3.51
C LEU A 51 -7.76 -10.54 2.40
N ALA A 52 -8.46 -10.33 1.28
CA ALA A 52 -7.97 -9.49 0.19
C ALA A 52 -7.81 -8.03 0.64
N VAL A 53 -8.75 -7.47 1.41
CA VAL A 53 -8.64 -6.10 1.95
C VAL A 53 -7.48 -6.00 2.93
N ILE A 54 -7.32 -6.97 3.83
CA ILE A 54 -6.22 -7.00 4.80
C ILE A 54 -4.87 -7.06 4.07
N ALA A 55 -4.72 -7.98 3.12
CA ALA A 55 -3.49 -8.16 2.35
C ALA A 55 -3.18 -6.94 1.47
N ALA A 56 -4.20 -6.37 0.82
CA ALA A 56 -4.06 -5.15 0.03
C ALA A 56 -3.60 -3.98 0.89
N SER A 57 -4.20 -3.78 2.07
CA SER A 57 -3.80 -2.73 3.01
C SER A 57 -2.36 -2.90 3.49
N ALA A 58 -1.94 -4.14 3.81
CA ALA A 58 -0.56 -4.45 4.18
C ALA A 58 0.44 -4.09 3.07
N LEU A 59 0.15 -4.46 1.82
CA LEU A 59 1.01 -4.14 0.69
C LEU A 59 1.01 -2.65 0.35
N LEU A 60 -0.16 -2.02 0.38
CA LEU A 60 -0.32 -0.60 0.10
C LEU A 60 0.44 0.27 1.09
N ALA A 61 0.52 -0.12 2.36
CA ALA A 61 1.32 0.59 3.36
C ALA A 61 2.83 0.64 3.04
N THR A 62 3.32 -0.14 2.06
CA THR A 62 4.72 -0.04 1.58
C THR A 62 4.88 0.92 0.40
N VAL A 63 3.78 1.33 -0.25
CA VAL A 63 3.81 2.16 -1.47
C VAL A 63 4.51 3.50 -1.27
N PRO A 64 4.34 4.22 -0.15
CA PRO A 64 5.02 5.50 0.06
C PRO A 64 6.55 5.42 -0.10
N ASP A 65 7.17 4.29 0.23
CA ASP A 65 8.61 4.08 0.09
C ASP A 65 9.07 3.87 -1.37
N ILE A 66 8.21 4.02 -2.37
CA ILE A 66 8.59 3.88 -3.78
C ILE A 66 9.62 4.93 -4.22
N ASP A 67 9.70 6.06 -3.52
CA ASP A 67 10.72 7.09 -3.72
C ASP A 67 12.03 6.82 -2.93
N GLU A 68 12.04 5.83 -2.04
CA GLU A 68 13.21 5.40 -1.27
C GLU A 68 14.10 4.43 -2.10
N PRO A 69 15.37 4.79 -2.36
CA PRO A 69 16.28 3.94 -3.11
C PRO A 69 16.47 2.60 -2.42
N GLY A 70 16.21 1.51 -3.16
CA GLY A 70 16.38 0.18 -2.59
C GLY A 70 15.34 -0.16 -1.52
N SER A 71 14.20 0.52 -1.47
CA SER A 71 13.08 0.04 -0.66
C SER A 71 12.53 -1.29 -1.19
N PHE A 72 11.72 -1.96 -0.37
CA PHE A 72 11.02 -3.18 -0.77
C PHE A 72 10.18 -2.95 -2.03
N ILE A 73 9.36 -1.90 -2.04
CA ILE A 73 8.44 -1.63 -3.14
C ILE A 73 9.18 -1.15 -4.39
N ALA A 74 10.23 -0.32 -4.26
CA ALA A 74 11.00 0.18 -5.40
C ALA A 74 11.67 -0.97 -6.17
N ARG A 75 12.30 -1.91 -5.47
CA ARG A 75 12.89 -3.11 -6.10
C ARG A 75 11.85 -3.99 -6.78
N ARG A 76 10.68 -4.16 -6.15
CA ARG A 76 9.60 -4.99 -6.71
C ARG A 76 8.94 -4.32 -7.91
N ALA A 77 8.74 -3.00 -7.90
CA ALA A 77 8.26 -2.26 -9.06
C ALA A 77 9.18 -2.45 -10.27
N GLN A 78 10.50 -2.34 -10.08
CA GLN A 78 11.48 -2.61 -11.14
C GLN A 78 11.38 -4.05 -11.67
N ALA A 79 11.31 -5.04 -10.77
CA ALA A 79 11.20 -6.44 -11.16
C ALA A 79 9.89 -6.76 -11.90
N VAL A 80 8.77 -6.22 -11.43
CA VAL A 80 7.45 -6.42 -12.06
C VAL A 80 7.41 -5.80 -13.45
N ILE A 81 7.94 -4.58 -13.62
CA ILE A 81 8.03 -3.94 -14.94
C ILE A 81 8.92 -4.78 -15.87
N ALA A 82 10.06 -5.26 -15.37
CA ALA A 82 10.94 -6.13 -16.16
C ALA A 82 10.23 -7.41 -16.62
N LEU A 83 9.54 -8.10 -15.71
CA LEU A 83 8.78 -9.32 -16.03
C LEU A 83 7.62 -9.05 -17.00
N ALA A 84 6.92 -7.93 -16.86
CA ALA A 84 5.84 -7.55 -17.77
C ALA A 84 6.37 -7.32 -19.19
N VAL A 85 7.50 -6.61 -19.33
CA VAL A 85 8.12 -6.36 -20.63
C VAL A 85 8.68 -7.65 -21.25
N ILE A 86 9.27 -8.54 -20.45
CA ILE A 86 9.66 -9.89 -20.89
C ILE A 86 8.45 -10.64 -21.46
N ALA A 87 7.34 -10.69 -20.70
CA ALA A 87 6.14 -11.38 -21.12
C ALA A 87 5.59 -10.81 -22.44
N LEU A 88 5.53 -9.48 -22.56
CA LEU A 88 5.09 -8.82 -23.79
C LEU A 88 6.01 -9.12 -24.97
N ALA A 89 7.33 -9.13 -24.77
CA ALA A 89 8.29 -9.45 -25.82
C ALA A 89 8.14 -10.90 -26.31
N VAL A 90 7.96 -11.86 -25.40
CA VAL A 90 7.74 -13.27 -25.74
C VAL A 90 6.40 -13.45 -26.46
N ILE A 91 5.31 -12.84 -25.96
CA ILE A 91 4.01 -12.87 -26.62
C ILE A 91 4.11 -12.29 -28.04
N GLY A 92 4.83 -11.18 -28.21
CA GLY A 92 5.08 -10.58 -29.52
C GLY A 92 5.84 -11.51 -30.46
N ALA A 93 6.89 -12.18 -29.99
CA ALA A 93 7.67 -13.14 -30.78
C ALA A 93 6.84 -14.36 -31.21
N VAL A 94 6.00 -14.88 -30.31
CA VAL A 94 5.06 -15.98 -30.60
C VAL A 94 4.01 -15.53 -31.62
N GLY A 95 3.40 -14.36 -31.42
CA GLY A 95 2.40 -13.79 -32.32
C GLY A 95 2.93 -13.52 -33.72
N ALA A 96 4.23 -13.22 -33.85
CA ALA A 96 4.92 -13.05 -35.12
C ALA A 96 5.36 -14.38 -35.79
N GLY A 97 5.08 -15.54 -35.18
CA GLY A 97 5.45 -16.85 -35.73
C GLY A 97 6.95 -17.12 -35.75
N LEU A 98 7.74 -16.44 -34.92
CA LEU A 98 9.19 -16.63 -34.87
C LEU A 98 9.53 -18.00 -34.25
N PRO A 99 10.59 -18.69 -34.74
CA PRO A 99 10.97 -19.98 -34.20
C PRO A 99 11.47 -19.86 -32.74
N PRO A 100 11.42 -20.94 -31.93
CA PRO A 100 11.66 -20.88 -30.49
C PRO A 100 12.98 -20.23 -30.05
N ALA A 101 14.03 -20.29 -30.88
CA ALA A 101 15.30 -19.60 -30.60
C ALA A 101 15.12 -18.08 -30.40
N TRP A 102 14.18 -17.46 -31.13
CA TRP A 102 13.88 -16.03 -30.99
C TRP A 102 13.12 -15.69 -29.72
N TRP A 103 12.48 -16.66 -29.05
CA TRP A 103 11.83 -16.41 -27.77
C TRP A 103 12.86 -16.15 -26.67
N LEU A 104 14.02 -16.81 -26.75
CA LEU A 104 15.15 -16.55 -25.84
C LEU A 104 15.73 -15.16 -26.09
N VAL A 105 15.88 -14.77 -27.36
CA VAL A 105 16.30 -13.41 -27.74
C VAL A 105 15.28 -12.38 -27.22
N ALA A 106 13.99 -12.62 -27.44
CA ALA A 106 12.92 -11.75 -26.95
C ALA A 106 12.90 -11.66 -25.42
N THR A 107 13.15 -12.76 -24.71
CA THR A 107 13.27 -12.78 -23.25
C THR A 107 14.45 -11.92 -22.78
N PHE A 108 15.63 -12.09 -23.40
CA PHE A 108 16.81 -11.31 -23.04
C PHE A 108 16.62 -9.80 -23.33
N VAL A 109 16.18 -9.46 -24.54
CA VAL A 109 15.91 -8.07 -24.94
C VAL A 109 14.82 -7.46 -24.05
N GLY A 110 13.72 -8.18 -23.83
CA GLY A 110 12.65 -7.76 -22.94
C GLY A 110 13.12 -7.53 -21.51
N GLY A 111 14.04 -8.36 -21.00
CA GLY A 111 14.64 -8.20 -19.68
C GLY A 111 15.52 -6.95 -19.58
N LEU A 112 16.34 -6.67 -20.59
CA LEU A 112 17.16 -5.45 -20.64
C LEU A 112 16.28 -4.19 -20.73
N VAL A 113 15.36 -4.16 -21.69
CA VAL A 113 14.45 -3.02 -21.90
C VAL A 113 13.58 -2.81 -20.66
N GLY A 114 13.03 -3.89 -20.11
CA GLY A 114 12.21 -3.86 -18.92
C GLY A 114 12.96 -3.42 -17.66
N GLY A 115 14.22 -3.83 -17.50
CA GLY A 115 15.08 -3.36 -16.41
C GLY A 115 15.36 -1.86 -16.49
N LEU A 116 15.69 -1.35 -17.69
CA LEU A 116 15.87 0.08 -17.92
C LEU A 116 14.57 0.87 -17.71
N ALA A 117 13.45 0.37 -18.21
CA ALA A 117 12.14 0.99 -18.03
C ALA A 117 11.75 1.04 -16.54
N GLY A 118 11.96 -0.05 -15.80
CA GLY A 118 11.71 -0.10 -14.36
C GLY A 118 12.58 0.88 -13.58
N TYR A 119 13.87 0.97 -13.91
CA TYR A 119 14.77 1.96 -13.32
C TYR A 119 14.30 3.39 -13.60
N ALA A 120 14.01 3.70 -14.86
CA ALA A 120 13.54 5.01 -15.28
C ALA A 120 12.22 5.40 -14.60
N PHE A 121 11.30 4.43 -14.44
CA PHE A 121 10.03 4.61 -13.74
C PHE A 121 10.24 5.00 -12.28
N VAL A 122 10.99 4.22 -11.51
CA VAL A 122 11.27 4.52 -10.09
C VAL A 122 12.04 5.83 -9.95
N TRP A 123 13.01 6.09 -10.83
CA TRP A 123 13.74 7.34 -10.87
C TRP A 123 12.81 8.54 -11.13
N GLY A 124 11.87 8.40 -12.06
CA GLY A 124 10.85 9.40 -12.37
C GLY A 124 9.94 9.70 -11.19
N ILE A 125 9.43 8.65 -10.52
CA ILE A 125 8.61 8.80 -9.31
C ILE A 125 9.40 9.53 -8.22
N ARG A 126 10.64 9.12 -7.95
CA ARG A 126 11.48 9.77 -6.96
C ARG A 126 11.69 11.25 -7.27
N ARG A 127 11.93 11.59 -8.54
CA ARG A 127 12.12 12.98 -8.95
C ARG A 127 10.82 13.78 -8.82
N ALA A 128 9.68 13.21 -9.19
CA ALA A 128 8.36 13.82 -9.02
C ALA A 128 7.97 13.99 -7.55
N ALA A 129 8.36 13.05 -6.69
CA ALA A 129 8.14 13.14 -5.25
C ALA A 129 9.02 14.23 -4.58
N GLY A 130 9.98 14.79 -5.31
CA GLY A 130 10.91 15.79 -4.82
C GLY A 130 12.19 15.20 -4.21
N GLY A 131 12.40 13.89 -4.26
CA GLY A 131 13.51 13.21 -3.61
C GLY A 131 13.01 12.24 -2.56
N HIS A 132 13.85 11.93 -1.58
CA HIS A 132 13.57 10.90 -0.58
C HIS A 132 12.65 11.41 0.54
N ARG A 133 11.57 10.67 0.84
CA ARG A 133 10.64 10.90 1.96
C ARG A 133 9.93 12.26 1.91
N ARG A 134 9.52 12.67 0.71
CA ARG A 134 8.90 13.99 0.50
C ARG A 134 7.43 13.86 0.18
N PHE A 135 7.05 13.94 -1.09
CA PHE A 135 5.63 14.03 -1.46
C PHE A 135 4.85 12.75 -1.14
N THR A 136 5.49 11.59 -1.19
CA THR A 136 4.89 10.28 -0.86
C THR A 136 4.59 10.10 0.62
N HIS A 137 5.24 10.87 1.50
CA HIS A 137 5.05 10.87 2.96
C HIS A 137 4.41 12.18 3.46
N SER A 138 3.55 12.75 2.62
CA SER A 138 2.86 14.01 2.89
C SER A 138 1.37 13.80 3.11
N LEU A 139 0.88 14.34 4.22
CA LEU A 139 -0.55 14.41 4.51
C LEU A 139 -1.28 15.30 3.50
N VAL A 140 -0.59 16.26 2.87
CA VAL A 140 -1.17 17.06 1.77
C VAL A 140 -1.54 16.19 0.59
N LEU A 141 -0.65 15.27 0.18
CA LEU A 141 -0.95 14.33 -0.90
C LEU A 141 -2.08 13.38 -0.50
N ALA A 142 -2.06 12.85 0.72
CA ALA A 142 -3.13 11.99 1.22
C ALA A 142 -4.49 12.72 1.21
N ALA A 143 -4.54 13.96 1.69
CA ALA A 143 -5.74 14.79 1.70
C ALA A 143 -6.23 15.09 0.27
N ALA A 144 -5.32 15.46 -0.65
CA ALA A 144 -5.67 15.70 -2.04
C ALA A 144 -6.26 14.44 -2.70
N CYS A 145 -5.67 13.27 -2.47
CA CYS A 145 -6.21 12.00 -2.94
C CYS A 145 -7.59 11.71 -2.33
N GLY A 146 -7.77 11.95 -1.03
CA GLY A 146 -9.08 11.82 -0.37
C GLY A 146 -10.15 12.72 -1.00
N LEU A 147 -9.83 13.99 -1.26
CA LEU A 147 -10.73 14.93 -1.92
C LEU A 147 -11.09 14.49 -3.34
N VAL A 148 -10.12 14.02 -4.12
CA VAL A 148 -10.36 13.47 -5.46
C VAL A 148 -11.27 12.24 -5.38
N ALA A 149 -11.06 11.35 -4.41
CA ALA A 149 -11.93 10.19 -4.21
C ALA A 149 -13.39 10.60 -3.92
N VAL A 150 -13.60 11.56 -3.03
CA VAL A 150 -14.92 12.11 -2.70
C VAL A 150 -15.57 12.75 -3.93
N ALA A 151 -14.81 13.54 -4.70
CA ALA A 151 -15.31 14.17 -5.92
C ALA A 151 -15.75 13.13 -6.96
N LEU A 152 -14.91 12.13 -7.25
CA LEU A 152 -15.23 11.04 -8.17
C LEU A 152 -16.48 10.26 -7.72
N TRP A 153 -16.64 10.07 -6.41
CA TRP A 153 -17.81 9.41 -5.83
C TRP A 153 -19.07 10.26 -6.04
N GLY A 154 -19.00 11.55 -5.75
CA GLY A 154 -20.09 12.51 -5.96
C GLY A 154 -20.52 12.63 -7.42
N LEU A 155 -19.60 12.43 -8.36
CA LEU A 155 -19.87 12.38 -9.81
C LEU A 155 -20.48 11.04 -10.27
N GLY A 156 -20.66 10.07 -9.37
CA GLY A 156 -21.23 8.75 -9.70
C GLY A 156 -20.27 7.83 -10.47
N LEU A 157 -18.99 8.16 -10.56
CA LEU A 157 -17.97 7.36 -11.25
C LEU A 157 -17.58 6.15 -10.40
N ARG A 158 -18.44 5.13 -10.32
CA ARG A 158 -18.22 3.95 -9.48
C ARG A 158 -16.87 3.27 -9.77
N GLY A 159 -16.18 2.82 -8.72
CA GLY A 159 -14.88 2.16 -8.80
C GLY A 159 -13.68 3.11 -8.90
N TRP A 160 -13.80 4.22 -9.65
CA TRP A 160 -12.72 5.21 -9.77
C TRP A 160 -12.26 5.84 -8.46
N PRO A 161 -13.13 6.15 -7.48
CA PRO A 161 -12.74 6.63 -6.15
C PRO A 161 -11.78 5.70 -5.41
N LEU A 162 -11.78 4.40 -5.71
CA LEU A 162 -11.00 3.42 -4.98
C LEU A 162 -9.50 3.63 -5.14
N ILE A 163 -9.05 4.08 -6.31
CA ILE A 163 -7.63 4.31 -6.58
C ILE A 163 -7.07 5.43 -5.68
N PRO A 164 -7.60 6.67 -5.72
CA PRO A 164 -7.11 7.73 -4.85
C PRO A 164 -7.45 7.50 -3.37
N ALA A 165 -8.56 6.83 -3.03
CA ALA A 165 -8.85 6.47 -1.64
C ALA A 165 -7.82 5.47 -1.08
N ALA A 166 -7.45 4.45 -1.87
CA ALA A 166 -6.45 3.47 -1.49
C ALA A 166 -5.07 4.12 -1.32
N LEU A 167 -4.73 5.12 -2.16
CA LEU A 167 -3.48 5.87 -2.01
C LEU A 167 -3.49 6.77 -0.78
N ALA A 168 -4.59 7.48 -0.51
CA ALA A 168 -4.74 8.27 0.72
C ALA A 168 -4.60 7.40 1.97
N TRP A 169 -5.23 6.23 1.96
CA TRP A 169 -5.11 5.22 3.00
C TRP A 169 -3.68 4.70 3.16
N ALA A 170 -3.02 4.34 2.05
CA ALA A 170 -1.65 3.86 2.02
C ALA A 170 -0.69 4.84 2.70
N ILE A 171 -0.76 6.11 2.32
CA ILE A 171 0.07 7.18 2.88
C ILE A 171 -0.23 7.36 4.37
N GLY A 172 -1.51 7.51 4.74
CA GLY A 172 -1.87 7.73 6.14
C GLY A 172 -1.43 6.61 7.08
N VAL A 173 -1.61 5.36 6.68
CA VAL A 173 -1.23 4.20 7.50
C VAL A 173 0.28 4.02 7.56
N HIS A 174 0.98 4.25 6.45
CA HIS A 174 2.44 4.25 6.42
C HIS A 174 3.02 5.32 7.36
N ASP A 175 2.49 6.54 7.28
CA ASP A 175 3.00 7.71 7.99
C ASP A 175 2.88 7.57 9.51
N ILE A 176 1.88 6.84 10.02
CA ILE A 176 1.76 6.50 11.45
C ILE A 176 3.03 5.79 11.96
N GLY A 177 3.59 4.88 11.15
CA GLY A 177 4.81 4.16 11.48
C GLY A 177 6.03 5.06 11.49
N ASP A 178 6.12 6.01 10.55
CA ASP A 178 7.29 6.88 10.44
C ASP A 178 7.27 8.07 11.42
N LEU A 179 6.09 8.52 11.88
CA LEU A 179 5.93 9.59 12.87
C LEU A 179 6.54 9.27 14.24
N VAL A 180 6.64 7.99 14.59
CA VAL A 180 7.24 7.55 15.87
C VAL A 180 8.76 7.36 15.78
N THR A 181 9.36 7.53 14.59
CA THR A 181 10.79 7.32 14.37
C THR A 181 11.61 8.60 14.60
N PRO A 182 12.95 8.50 14.77
CA PRO A 182 13.80 9.68 14.97
C PRO A 182 13.80 10.66 13.80
N ASN A 183 13.53 10.16 12.58
CA ASN A 183 13.52 10.96 11.36
C ASN A 183 12.24 11.80 11.23
N GLY A 184 11.12 11.31 11.77
CA GLY A 184 9.81 11.93 11.58
C GLY A 184 9.42 12.04 10.09
N LEU A 185 8.45 12.92 9.79
CA LEU A 185 7.92 13.11 8.44
C LEU A 185 7.64 14.57 8.10
N PRO A 186 7.87 15.02 6.85
CA PRO A 186 7.48 16.34 6.39
C PRO A 186 5.99 16.37 5.98
N LEU A 187 5.09 16.20 6.97
CA LEU A 187 3.64 16.03 6.75
C LEU A 187 2.99 17.10 5.87
N LEU A 188 3.56 18.31 5.84
CA LEU A 188 3.02 19.46 5.13
C LEU A 188 3.73 19.75 3.79
N HIS A 189 4.56 18.83 3.28
CA HIS A 189 5.20 18.98 1.98
C HIS A 189 4.15 19.07 0.85
N PRO A 190 4.26 19.96 -0.14
CA PRO A 190 5.41 20.82 -0.45
C PRO A 190 5.39 22.18 0.25
N PHE A 191 4.38 22.50 1.06
CA PHE A 191 4.23 23.80 1.71
C PHE A 191 5.22 24.02 2.86
N SER A 192 5.70 22.95 3.50
CA SER A 192 6.75 23.01 4.52
C SER A 192 7.67 21.80 4.44
N GLN A 193 8.94 22.02 4.74
CA GLN A 193 9.98 20.99 4.83
C GLN A 193 10.24 20.55 6.28
N ARG A 194 9.46 21.05 7.25
CA ARG A 194 9.63 20.72 8.67
C ARG A 194 9.20 19.28 8.93
N SER A 195 10.10 18.49 9.52
CA SER A 195 9.76 17.15 10.00
C SER A 195 8.99 17.20 11.32
N PHE A 196 7.90 16.44 11.38
CA PHE A 196 7.08 16.23 12.56
C PHE A 196 7.37 14.87 13.16
N ARG A 197 7.38 14.81 14.50
CA ARG A 197 7.59 13.60 15.28
C ARG A 197 6.51 13.53 16.35
N LEU A 198 5.99 12.34 16.59
CA LEU A 198 4.99 12.11 17.64
C LEU A 198 5.63 11.90 19.00
N LEU A 199 6.76 11.20 19.04
CA LEU A 199 7.46 10.88 20.29
C LEU A 199 8.61 11.88 20.55
N PRO A 200 8.92 12.21 21.82
CA PRO A 200 10.14 12.93 22.15
C PRO A 200 11.37 12.00 22.09
N GLU A 201 12.57 12.57 22.11
CA GLU A 201 13.78 11.80 22.38
C GLU A 201 13.88 11.48 23.88
N PRO A 202 14.34 10.27 24.28
CA PRO A 202 14.91 9.22 23.44
C PRO A 202 13.89 8.20 22.89
N LEU A 203 12.59 8.33 23.21
CA LEU A 203 11.56 7.34 22.88
C LEU A 203 11.43 7.05 21.38
N CYS A 204 11.69 8.04 20.52
CA CYS A 204 11.74 7.83 19.06
C CYS A 204 12.68 6.69 18.63
N ARG A 205 13.75 6.39 19.38
CA ARG A 205 14.71 5.32 19.04
C ARG A 205 14.11 3.93 19.14
N ILE A 206 13.07 3.77 19.96
CA ILE A 206 12.30 2.53 20.12
C ILE A 206 10.89 2.64 19.54
N GLY A 207 10.61 3.71 18.79
CA GLY A 207 9.26 4.00 18.29
C GLY A 207 8.70 2.92 17.38
N GLU A 208 9.55 2.33 16.53
CA GLU A 208 9.17 1.26 15.62
C GLU A 208 8.70 -0.03 16.36
N PRO A 209 9.48 -0.60 17.30
CA PRO A 209 8.98 -1.67 18.18
C PRO A 209 7.70 -1.28 18.95
N LEU A 210 7.58 -0.02 19.40
CA LEU A 210 6.42 0.45 20.14
C LEU A 210 5.14 0.46 19.28
N VAL A 211 5.21 0.98 18.05
CA VAL A 211 4.04 0.99 17.15
C VAL A 211 3.68 -0.42 16.69
N ALA A 212 4.66 -1.31 16.50
CA ALA A 212 4.40 -2.72 16.21
C ALA A 212 3.71 -3.41 17.40
N LEU A 213 4.16 -3.18 18.64
CA LEU A 213 3.49 -3.70 19.84
C LEU A 213 2.07 -3.16 19.96
N LEU A 214 1.87 -1.86 19.74
CA LEU A 214 0.54 -1.25 19.76
C LEU A 214 -0.38 -1.85 18.70
N ALA A 215 0.10 -2.03 17.46
CA ALA A 215 -0.65 -2.67 16.39
C ALA A 215 -1.03 -4.13 16.75
N LEU A 216 -0.14 -4.88 17.42
CA LEU A 216 -0.45 -6.21 17.93
C LEU A 216 -1.57 -6.17 18.98
N LEU A 217 -1.51 -5.24 19.94
CA LEU A 217 -2.58 -5.07 20.93
C LEU A 217 -3.92 -4.74 20.28
N VAL A 218 -3.93 -3.93 19.22
CA VAL A 218 -5.13 -3.63 18.43
C VAL A 218 -5.67 -4.90 17.76
N VAL A 219 -4.82 -5.74 17.16
CA VAL A 219 -5.26 -7.03 16.61
C VAL A 219 -5.91 -7.91 17.68
N LEU A 220 -5.28 -8.05 18.85
CA LEU A 220 -5.80 -8.87 19.94
C LEU A 220 -7.16 -8.35 20.44
N ALA A 221 -7.37 -7.03 20.45
CA ALA A 221 -8.65 -6.42 20.75
C ALA A 221 -9.69 -6.72 19.66
N LEU A 222 -9.35 -6.52 18.38
CA LEU A 222 -10.26 -6.70 17.23
C LEU A 222 -10.67 -8.16 16.99
N VAL A 223 -9.84 -9.12 17.39
CA VAL A 223 -10.13 -10.56 17.30
C VAL A 223 -10.89 -11.05 18.54
N GLY A 224 -11.04 -10.21 19.58
CA GLY A 224 -11.77 -10.55 20.79
C GLY A 224 -11.00 -11.44 21.76
N VAL A 225 -9.67 -11.52 21.63
CA VAL A 225 -8.79 -12.17 22.62
C VAL A 225 -8.74 -11.32 23.91
N LEU A 226 -8.83 -10.00 23.77
CA LEU A 226 -9.00 -9.05 24.89
C LEU A 226 -10.48 -8.78 25.19
N ARG A 227 -11.34 -9.81 25.20
CA ARG A 227 -12.64 -9.68 25.89
C ARG A 227 -12.33 -9.58 27.38
N VAL A 228 -12.14 -8.36 27.87
CA VAL A 228 -12.23 -8.07 29.29
C VAL A 228 -13.63 -8.55 29.69
N PRO A 229 -13.78 -9.57 30.56
CA PRO A 229 -15.09 -9.92 31.05
C PRO A 229 -15.64 -8.67 31.73
N VAL A 230 -16.63 -8.05 31.10
CA VAL A 230 -17.44 -7.01 31.73
C VAL A 230 -18.34 -7.73 32.73
N GLY A 231 -17.72 -8.23 33.80
CA GLY A 231 -18.39 -8.75 34.98
C GLY A 231 -18.53 -7.61 35.96
N TRP A 232 -19.49 -6.72 35.71
CA TRP A 232 -19.96 -5.77 36.73
C TRP A 232 -21.48 -5.64 36.67
N ARG A 233 -22.08 -6.32 37.66
CA ARG A 233 -23.41 -6.16 38.28
C ARG A 233 -24.57 -6.89 37.62
#